data_AF-A0AAW7CCM9-F1
#
_entry.id   AF-A0AAW7CCM9-F1
#
_cell.length_a   1.000
_cell.length_b   1.000
_cell.length_c   1.000
_cell.angle_alpha   90.00
_cell.angle_beta   90.00
_cell.angle_gamma   90.00
#
_symmetry.space_group_name_H-M   'P 1'
#
loop_
_entity.id
_entity.type
_entity.pdbx_description
1 polymer ?
#
loop_
_entity_poly.entity_id
_entity_poly.type
_entity_poly.pdbx_seq_one_letter_code
_entity_poly.pdbx_strand_id
1 'polypeptide(L)'
;MKRTAEIVLSVIGAVLNGLAAILVFFGTAAMKSEGINQMEARMKTDASIPEADFQTALHTIQALGWGIAVVLVIGTAVGIFAAVQLRNNKSPKLSGILLIIGAVLVFFFTVGFGVLPALLYLIAGIMSLVRKPPVIV
;
A
#
# COMPACT_ATOMS: atom_id res chain seq x y z
N MET A 1 29.94 2.46 7.74
CA MET A 1 29.21 2.81 6.49
C MET A 1 27.79 3.23 6.80
N LYS A 2 27.26 4.32 6.21
CA LYS A 2 25.86 4.74 6.42
C LYS A 2 24.93 4.00 5.44
N ARG A 3 23.88 3.33 5.95
CA ARG A 3 22.82 2.67 5.15
C ARG A 3 21.77 3.66 4.60
N THR A 4 22.18 4.91 4.33
CA THR A 4 21.29 6.03 4.02
C THR A 4 20.38 5.75 2.82
N ALA A 5 20.92 5.18 1.73
CA ALA A 5 20.12 4.90 0.53
C ALA A 5 18.96 3.92 0.80
N GLU A 6 19.22 2.84 1.55
CA GLU A 6 18.21 1.84 1.91
C GLU A 6 17.11 2.45 2.78
N ILE A 7 17.51 3.28 3.76
CA ILE A 7 16.58 3.99 4.65
C ILE A 7 15.73 4.97 3.86
N VAL A 8 16.34 5.78 2.99
CA VAL A 8 15.64 6.79 2.19
C VAL A 8 14.62 6.12 1.25
N LEU A 9 15.01 5.06 0.55
CA LEU A 9 14.09 4.31 -0.32
C LEU A 9 12.91 3.71 0.46
N SER A 10 13.19 3.11 1.64
CA SER A 10 12.17 2.55 2.53
C SER A 10 11.20 3.62 3.04
N VAL A 11 11.70 4.80 3.40
CA VAL A 11 10.88 5.92 3.87
C VAL A 11 10.03 6.49 2.73
N ILE A 12 10.60 6.70 1.54
CA ILE A 12 9.84 7.21 0.39
C ILE A 12 8.73 6.21 0.01
N GLY A 13 9.03 4.91 -0.04
CA GLY A 13 8.01 3.89 -0.29
C GLY A 13 6.90 3.88 0.76
N ALA A 14 7.24 4.09 2.04
CA ALA A 14 6.26 4.18 3.12
C ALA A 14 5.38 5.42 3.00
N VAL A 15 5.97 6.57 2.70
CA VAL A 15 5.21 7.82 2.50
C VAL A 15 4.25 7.69 1.32
N LEU A 16 4.70 7.13 0.20
CA LEU A 16 3.84 6.91 -0.97
C LEU A 16 2.70 5.94 -0.68
N ASN A 17 2.96 4.83 0.03
CA ASN A 17 1.91 3.93 0.49
C ASN A 17 0.93 4.62 1.45
N GLY A 18 1.44 5.43 2.38
CA GLY A 18 0.60 6.17 3.32
C GLY A 18 -0.31 7.17 2.62
N LEU A 19 0.23 7.94 1.67
CA LEU A 19 -0.56 8.86 0.84
C LEU A 19 -1.61 8.11 0.00
N ALA A 20 -1.24 6.99 -0.63
CA ALA A 20 -2.17 6.15 -1.36
C ALA A 20 -3.27 5.59 -0.44
N ALA A 21 -2.92 5.15 0.77
CA ALA A 21 -3.88 4.64 1.76
C ALA A 21 -4.89 5.71 2.14
N ILE A 22 -4.43 6.94 2.38
CA ILE A 22 -5.29 8.09 2.69
C ILE A 22 -6.26 8.35 1.52
N LEU A 23 -5.75 8.40 0.28
CA LEU A 23 -6.59 8.63 -0.91
C LEU A 23 -7.65 7.54 -1.09
N VAL A 24 -7.27 6.26 -0.99
CA VAL A 24 -8.21 5.14 -1.11
C VAL A 24 -9.21 5.14 0.03
N PHE A 25 -8.78 5.41 1.26
CA PHE A 25 -9.65 5.50 2.42
C PHE A 25 -10.71 6.60 2.27
N PHE A 26 -10.31 7.82 1.91
CA PHE A 26 -11.27 8.91 1.70
C PHE A 26 -12.18 8.66 0.49
N GLY A 27 -11.63 8.13 -0.61
CA GLY A 27 -12.43 7.78 -1.79
C GLY A 27 -13.50 6.73 -1.48
N THR A 28 -13.14 5.68 -0.76
CA THR A 28 -14.07 4.62 -0.36
C THR A 28 -15.09 5.08 0.69
N ALA A 29 -14.68 5.94 1.63
CA ALA A 29 -15.58 6.53 2.61
C ALA A 29 -16.60 7.48 1.96
N ALA A 30 -16.18 8.31 1.00
CA ALA A 30 -17.06 9.24 0.28
C ALA A 30 -18.10 8.50 -0.59
N MET A 31 -17.72 7.35 -1.17
CA MET A 31 -18.68 6.49 -1.88
C MET A 31 -19.78 5.98 -0.94
N LYS A 32 -19.48 5.74 0.34
CA LYS A 32 -20.47 5.26 1.32
C LYS A 32 -21.47 6.33 1.75
N SER A 33 -21.08 7.60 1.86
CA SER A 33 -21.90 8.66 2.46
C SER A 33 -22.81 9.40 1.47
N GLU A 34 -22.30 9.73 0.28
CA GLU A 34 -23.00 10.63 -0.66
C GLU A 34 -23.19 10.01 -2.05
N GLY A 35 -22.20 9.22 -2.50
CA GLY A 35 -22.21 8.63 -3.84
C GLY A 35 -23.34 7.63 -4.06
N ILE A 36 -23.60 6.73 -3.10
CA ILE A 36 -24.66 5.72 -3.23
C ILE A 36 -26.05 6.36 -3.23
N ASN A 37 -26.33 7.26 -2.28
CA ASN A 37 -27.67 7.85 -2.14
C ASN A 37 -28.07 8.70 -3.36
N GLN A 38 -27.14 9.48 -3.93
CA GLN A 38 -27.42 10.28 -5.12
C GLN A 38 -27.47 9.43 -6.39
N MET A 39 -26.67 8.36 -6.48
CA MET A 39 -26.67 7.47 -7.64
C MET A 39 -27.92 6.56 -7.66
N GLU A 40 -28.38 6.10 -6.50
CA GLU A 40 -29.63 5.36 -6.33
C GLU A 40 -30.84 6.23 -6.74
N ALA A 41 -30.85 7.51 -6.38
CA ALA A 41 -31.89 8.45 -6.80
C ALA A 41 -31.93 8.66 -8.32
N ARG A 42 -30.77 8.67 -9.00
CA ARG A 42 -30.69 8.79 -10.46
C ARG A 42 -31.10 7.50 -11.17
N MET A 43 -30.76 6.33 -10.60
CA MET A 43 -31.12 5.01 -11.13
C MET A 43 -32.62 4.71 -11.08
N LYS A 44 -33.33 5.14 -10.02
CA LYS A 44 -34.80 5.03 -9.94
C LYS A 44 -35.51 5.75 -11.09
N THR A 45 -34.82 6.65 -11.79
CA THR A 45 -35.34 7.41 -12.93
C THR A 45 -35.07 6.72 -14.27
N ASP A 46 -34.12 5.77 -14.35
CA ASP A 46 -33.66 5.14 -15.59
C ASP A 46 -33.79 3.60 -15.48
N ALA A 47 -34.91 3.05 -15.97
CA ALA A 47 -35.38 1.69 -15.70
C ALA A 47 -34.60 0.55 -16.39
N SER A 48 -33.34 0.77 -16.78
CA SER A 48 -32.59 -0.12 -17.67
C SER A 48 -31.60 -1.06 -16.96
N ILE A 49 -31.23 -0.80 -15.69
CA ILE A 49 -30.37 -1.69 -14.89
C ILE A 49 -31.14 -2.17 -13.64
N PRO A 50 -31.21 -3.48 -13.37
CA PRO A 50 -31.78 -3.99 -12.13
C PRO A 50 -31.04 -3.41 -10.92
N GLU A 51 -31.77 -2.78 -10.01
CA GLU A 51 -31.23 -2.12 -8.81
C GLU A 51 -30.34 -3.07 -7.97
N ALA A 52 -30.70 -4.36 -7.94
CA ALA A 52 -29.95 -5.41 -7.25
C ALA A 52 -28.53 -5.64 -7.83
N ASP A 53 -28.36 -5.61 -9.15
CA ASP A 53 -27.06 -5.82 -9.80
C ASP A 53 -26.13 -4.63 -9.55
N PHE A 54 -26.71 -3.42 -9.56
CA PHE A 54 -25.98 -2.19 -9.29
C PHE A 54 -25.49 -2.10 -7.84
N GLN A 55 -26.37 -2.39 -6.87
CA GLN A 55 -25.97 -2.42 -5.46
C GLN A 55 -24.87 -3.46 -5.20
N THR A 56 -24.97 -4.64 -5.83
CA THR A 56 -23.94 -5.68 -5.73
C THR A 56 -22.59 -5.20 -6.28
N ALA A 57 -22.58 -4.52 -7.42
CA ALA A 57 -21.36 -3.94 -8.00
C ALA A 57 -20.73 -2.88 -7.08
N LEU A 58 -21.54 -1.96 -6.54
CA LEU A 58 -21.07 -0.93 -5.61
C LEU A 58 -20.49 -1.50 -4.31
N HIS A 59 -21.17 -2.49 -3.72
CA HIS A 59 -20.68 -3.19 -2.54
C HIS A 59 -19.34 -3.88 -2.83
N THR A 60 -19.19 -4.48 -4.01
CA THR A 60 -17.94 -5.13 -4.43
C THR A 60 -16.80 -4.11 -4.55
N ILE A 61 -17.04 -2.96 -5.20
CA ILE A 61 -16.04 -1.89 -5.33
C ILE A 61 -15.64 -1.33 -3.96
N GLN A 62 -16.60 -1.12 -3.07
CA GLN A 62 -16.30 -0.68 -1.69
C GLN A 62 -15.46 -1.72 -0.94
N ALA A 63 -15.84 -3.00 -0.99
CA ALA A 63 -15.10 -4.07 -0.33
C ALA A 63 -13.65 -4.16 -0.84
N LEU A 64 -13.45 -4.07 -2.15
CA LEU A 64 -12.13 -4.02 -2.77
C LEU A 64 -11.34 -2.81 -2.30
N GLY A 65 -11.95 -1.63 -2.28
CA GLY A 65 -11.30 -0.40 -1.84
C GLY A 65 -10.85 -0.47 -0.38
N TRP A 66 -11.68 -1.01 0.52
CA TRP A 66 -11.28 -1.25 1.92
C TRP A 66 -10.15 -2.28 2.03
N GLY A 67 -10.20 -3.36 1.23
CA GLY A 67 -9.12 -4.34 1.17
C GLY A 67 -7.79 -3.73 0.74
N ILE A 68 -7.80 -2.90 -0.31
CA ILE A 68 -6.64 -2.16 -0.80
C ILE A 68 -6.12 -1.19 0.27
N ALA A 69 -7.01 -0.45 0.95
CA ALA A 69 -6.61 0.48 2.01
C ALA A 69 -5.85 -0.24 3.14
N VAL A 70 -6.35 -1.39 3.60
CA VAL A 70 -5.69 -2.20 4.65
C VAL A 70 -4.29 -2.65 4.21
N VAL A 71 -4.16 -3.14 2.97
CA VAL A 71 -2.87 -3.57 2.42
C VAL A 71 -1.88 -2.40 2.37
N LEU A 72 -2.32 -1.22 1.94
CA LEU A 72 -1.46 -0.03 1.89
C LEU A 72 -1.02 0.44 3.29
N VAL A 73 -1.89 0.33 4.29
CA VAL A 73 -1.53 0.60 5.70
C VAL A 73 -0.48 -0.39 6.20
N ILE A 74 -0.65 -1.68 5.93
CA ILE A 74 0.34 -2.71 6.29
C ILE A 74 1.67 -2.44 5.57
N GLY A 75 1.60 -2.14 4.27
CA GLY A 75 2.76 -1.77 3.46
C GLY A 75 3.50 -0.56 4.03
N THR A 76 2.78 0.45 4.50
CA THR A 76 3.34 1.63 5.18
C THR A 76 4.07 1.24 6.46
N ALA A 77 3.44 0.43 7.32
CA ALA A 77 4.04 -0.04 8.57
C ALA A 77 5.32 -0.86 8.33
N VAL A 78 5.30 -1.74 7.33
CA VAL A 78 6.48 -2.53 6.88
C VAL A 78 7.63 -1.61 6.49
N GLY A 79 7.38 -0.59 5.68
CA GLY A 79 8.41 0.36 5.24
C GLY A 79 8.99 1.19 6.40
N ILE A 80 8.15 1.62 7.35
CA ILE A 80 8.61 2.35 8.55
C ILE A 80 9.45 1.43 9.44
N PHE A 81 8.96 0.22 9.73
CA PHE A 81 9.66 -0.73 10.59
C PHE A 81 11.03 -1.12 9.99
N ALA A 82 11.07 -1.39 8.68
CA ALA A 82 12.31 -1.68 7.98
C ALA A 82 13.29 -0.50 8.04
N ALA A 83 12.82 0.74 7.85
CA ALA A 83 13.65 1.95 7.94
C ALA A 83 14.27 2.14 9.33
N VAL A 84 13.48 1.94 10.40
CA VAL A 84 13.96 2.02 11.80
C VAL A 84 15.03 0.96 12.07
N GLN A 85 14.80 -0.25 11.58
CA GLN A 85 15.69 -1.38 11.78
C GLN A 85 17.03 -1.20 11.02
N LEU A 86 16.97 -0.63 9.82
CA LEU A 86 18.14 -0.26 9.00
C LEU A 86 18.92 0.91 9.61
N ARG A 87 18.24 1.90 10.19
CA ARG A 87 18.87 3.06 10.87
C ARG A 87 19.81 2.61 11.99
N ASN A 88 19.39 1.63 12.78
CA ASN A 88 20.18 1.11 13.89
C ASN A 88 21.17 0.01 13.49
N ASN A 89 21.23 -0.36 12.21
CA ASN A 89 22.01 -1.50 11.67
C ASN A 89 21.83 -2.80 12.50
N LYS A 90 20.69 -2.95 13.17
CA LYS A 90 20.42 -4.03 14.13
C LYS A 90 20.22 -5.37 13.42
N SER A 91 19.45 -5.39 12.33
CA SER A 91 19.15 -6.60 11.56
C SER A 91 18.86 -6.31 10.09
N PRO A 92 19.86 -5.80 9.33
CA PRO A 92 19.65 -5.39 7.94
C PRO A 92 19.17 -6.50 7.00
N LYS A 93 19.57 -7.75 7.25
CA LYS A 93 19.07 -8.90 6.46
C LYS A 93 17.57 -9.11 6.66
N LEU A 94 17.09 -8.97 7.89
CA LEU A 94 15.68 -9.13 8.22
C LEU A 94 14.85 -8.00 7.61
N SER A 95 15.33 -6.76 7.68
CA SER A 95 14.71 -5.61 6.98
C SER A 95 14.61 -5.84 5.47
N GLY A 96 15.65 -6.42 4.86
CA GLY A 96 15.67 -6.71 3.44
C GLY A 96 14.58 -7.69 3.01
N ILE A 97 14.43 -8.80 3.74
CA ILE A 97 13.37 -9.78 3.50
C ILE A 97 11.99 -9.15 3.71
N LEU A 98 11.82 -8.36 4.78
CA LEU A 98 10.55 -7.70 5.09
C LEU A 98 10.10 -6.76 3.97
N LEU A 99 11.03 -5.99 3.41
CA LEU A 99 10.77 -5.07 2.30
C LEU A 99 10.40 -5.82 1.02
N ILE A 100 11.04 -6.95 0.72
CA ILE A 100 10.68 -7.78 -0.44
C ILE A 100 9.26 -8.34 -0.26
N ILE A 101 8.93 -8.86 0.92
CA ILE A 101 7.58 -9.35 1.23
C ILE A 101 6.57 -8.21 1.10
N GLY A 102 6.89 -7.03 1.64
CA GLY A 102 6.08 -5.81 1.50
C GLY A 102 5.87 -5.40 0.04
N ALA A 103 6.90 -5.49 -0.79
CA ALA A 103 6.81 -5.19 -2.22
C ALA A 103 5.84 -6.14 -2.94
N VAL A 104 5.94 -7.45 -2.67
CA VAL A 104 5.05 -8.47 -3.25
C VAL A 104 3.62 -8.25 -2.77
N LEU A 105 3.41 -8.06 -1.47
CA LEU A 105 2.07 -7.80 -0.91
C LEU A 105 1.43 -6.56 -1.54
N VAL A 106 2.15 -5.44 -1.56
CA VAL A 106 1.62 -4.18 -2.12
C VAL A 106 1.37 -4.34 -3.63
N PHE A 107 2.27 -4.94 -4.39
CA PHE A 107 2.10 -5.08 -5.84
C PHE A 107 0.87 -5.93 -6.22
N PHE A 108 0.75 -7.14 -5.65
CA PHE A 108 -0.30 -8.08 -6.04
C PHE A 108 -1.68 -7.68 -5.50
N PHE A 109 -1.77 -7.24 -4.24
CA PHE A 109 -3.06 -6.99 -3.61
C PHE A 109 -3.64 -5.60 -3.94
N THR A 110 -2.83 -4.68 -4.48
CA THR A 110 -3.33 -3.37 -4.95
C THR A 110 -3.62 -3.35 -6.46
N VAL A 111 -3.56 -4.50 -7.14
CA VAL A 111 -3.80 -4.64 -8.58
C VAL A 111 -2.91 -3.67 -9.39
N GLY A 112 -1.65 -3.53 -8.98
CA GLY A 112 -0.68 -2.64 -9.63
C GLY A 112 -0.78 -1.15 -9.28
N PHE A 113 -1.80 -0.70 -8.55
CA PHE A 113 -1.90 0.70 -8.11
C PHE A 113 -0.70 1.12 -7.23
N GLY A 114 -0.21 0.19 -6.39
CA GLY A 114 0.97 0.35 -5.55
C GLY A 114 2.30 -0.02 -6.21
N VAL A 115 2.40 -0.01 -7.55
CA VAL A 115 3.64 -0.46 -8.23
C VAL A 115 4.85 0.39 -7.87
N LEU A 116 4.68 1.70 -7.76
CA LEU A 116 5.78 2.62 -7.44
C LEU A 116 6.36 2.36 -6.02
N PRO A 117 5.54 2.36 -4.94
CA PRO A 117 6.05 2.00 -3.61
C PRO A 117 6.57 0.56 -3.54
N ALA A 118 5.96 -0.39 -4.27
CA ALA A 118 6.45 -1.77 -4.33
C ALA A 118 7.86 -1.85 -4.95
N LEU A 119 8.13 -1.13 -6.04
CA LEU A 119 9.46 -1.07 -6.65
C LEU A 119 10.51 -0.48 -5.70
N LEU A 120 10.18 0.59 -4.98
CA LEU A 120 11.08 1.19 -4.01
C LEU A 120 11.42 0.22 -2.87
N TYR A 121 10.42 -0.53 -2.37
CA TYR A 121 10.64 -1.58 -1.38
C TYR A 121 11.47 -2.72 -1.92
N LEU A 122 11.25 -3.15 -3.16
CA LEU A 122 12.03 -4.21 -3.79
C LEU A 122 13.51 -3.81 -3.90
N ILE A 123 13.79 -2.60 -4.40
CA ILE A 123 15.16 -2.08 -4.54
C ILE A 123 15.83 -1.95 -3.17
N ALA A 124 15.15 -1.34 -2.20
CA ALA A 124 15.66 -1.20 -0.82
C ALA A 124 15.91 -2.57 -0.17
N GLY A 125 15.03 -3.54 -0.43
CA GLY A 125 15.11 -4.90 0.09
C GLY A 125 16.34 -5.64 -0.46
N ILE A 126 16.50 -5.65 -1.78
CA ILE A 126 17.67 -6.27 -2.45
C ILE A 126 18.97 -5.62 -1.97
N MET A 127 19.03 -4.28 -1.93
CA MET A 127 20.19 -3.56 -1.42
C MET A 127 20.52 -3.94 0.02
N SER A 128 19.51 -4.10 0.88
CA SER A 128 19.70 -4.48 2.28
C SER A 128 20.31 -5.89 2.44
N LEU A 129 20.00 -6.80 1.51
CA LEU A 129 20.51 -8.18 1.49
C LEU A 129 21.92 -8.31 0.91
N VAL A 130 22.20 -7.62 -0.19
CA VAL A 130 23.48 -7.73 -0.92
C VAL A 130 24.61 -6.98 -0.19
N ARG A 131 24.27 -5.93 0.56
CA ARG A 131 25.28 -5.06 1.19
C ARG A 131 25.84 -5.69 2.46
N LYS A 132 27.15 -5.98 2.43
CA LYS A 132 27.89 -6.55 3.56
C LYS A 132 27.74 -5.66 4.82
N PRO A 133 27.46 -6.24 6.00
CA PRO A 133 27.47 -5.49 7.25
C PRO A 133 28.88 -4.90 7.46
N PRO A 134 29.00 -3.69 8.05
CA PRO A 134 30.30 -3.13 8.34
C PRO A 134 31.09 -4.10 9.22
N VAL A 135 32.31 -4.44 8.79
CA VAL A 135 33.27 -5.16 9.63
C VAL A 135 33.60 -4.22 10.78
N ILE A 136 33.22 -4.60 12.00
CA ILE A 136 33.69 -3.95 13.20
C ILE A 136 35.10 -4.51 13.39
N VAL A 137 36.12 -3.75 12.96
CA VAL A 137 37.52 -4.03 13.28
C VAL A 137 37.85 -3.28 14.56
#